data_AF-A0A2K9LL42-F1
#
_entry.id   AF-A0A2K9LL42-F1
#
_cell.length_a   1.000
_cell.length_b   1.000
_cell.length_c   1.000
_cell.angle_alpha   90.00
_cell.angle_beta   90.00
_cell.angle_gamma   90.00
#
_symmetry.space_group_name_H-M   'P 1'
#
loop_
_entity.id
_entity.type
_entity.pdbx_description
1 polymer ?
#
loop_
_entity_poly.entity_id
_entity_poly.type
_entity_poly.pdbx_seq_one_letter_code
_entity_poly.pdbx_strand_id
1 'polypeptide(L)'
;MSTLHGEYRRHERTTIKTPVSVNLDDNGLSSSTRDVSESGLSIAKPAELQLKPGQTVNVTFDRLANFSVPATIIRVSDNQIGLALDHIRFSEQDISGIIQTAPWYQRTKVAIKRGFWKNTRRMAVLLTNTILRKALLRLIKPSYIFAVYGNEKDVGTYYTPFMSKLIPPLMIGSVIRNRNRTGIMVASKFYEHELADDSAKVKTYLQQLQEEFPHINTIALVGRLPNFVMKAGQEIEPPYVDGSMGTRYMIWDIGRQMQMRPQYKHENVITVLGGAGRIGNLVCEDLTRVYRTVIAFDPRYTKQEEVYTPIGKIIRSGDPAILDNCKLFIGLTHHGDAIRDLKAHLPAGSLVADDTHPCISMEARQELQVMGVDVEKIVLFHEEFSMWPRMPGWNNRAIPGCLVEALVLLEQEDADVKDFDSFCKTAQQIGFQGQLIPPLDE
;
A
#
# COMPACT_ATOMS: atom_id res chain seq x y z
N MET A 1 20.07 10.18 -7.96
CA MET A 1 20.39 10.26 -6.52
C MET A 1 20.01 8.93 -5.87
N SER A 2 20.92 8.36 -5.08
CA SER A 2 20.64 7.21 -4.21
C SER A 2 19.84 7.74 -3.02
N THR A 3 18.56 7.44 -2.92
CA THR A 3 17.81 7.76 -1.71
C THR A 3 18.43 6.99 -0.54
N LEU A 4 18.65 7.68 0.58
CA LEU A 4 19.35 7.21 1.80
C LEU A 4 18.81 5.90 2.39
N HIS A 5 17.67 5.39 1.90
CA HIS A 5 16.96 4.25 2.49
C HIS A 5 16.68 3.10 1.51
N GLY A 6 17.30 3.12 0.32
CA GLY A 6 17.22 2.03 -0.66
C GLY A 6 15.80 1.80 -1.17
N GLU A 7 15.53 2.19 -2.42
CA GLU A 7 14.31 1.76 -3.12
C GLU A 7 14.25 0.22 -3.10
N TYR A 8 13.36 -0.34 -2.27
CA TYR A 8 13.06 -1.77 -2.36
C TYR A 8 12.15 -1.96 -3.56
N ARG A 9 12.66 -2.74 -4.51
CA ARG A 9 12.05 -2.97 -5.81
C ARG A 9 10.92 -3.97 -5.68
N ARG A 10 9.81 -3.71 -6.37
CA ARG A 10 8.60 -4.51 -6.26
C ARG A 10 8.74 -5.93 -6.81
N HIS A 11 9.21 -6.04 -8.05
CA HIS A 11 9.39 -7.34 -8.68
C HIS A 11 10.77 -7.90 -8.38
N GLU A 12 10.81 -9.21 -8.16
CA GLU A 12 12.07 -9.90 -7.97
C GLU A 12 12.94 -9.76 -9.20
N ARG A 13 14.18 -9.37 -8.95
CA ARG A 13 15.22 -9.31 -9.97
C ARG A 13 15.74 -10.70 -10.24
N THR A 14 15.70 -11.13 -11.50
CA THR A 14 16.30 -12.39 -11.91
C THR A 14 17.81 -12.34 -11.72
N THR A 15 18.44 -11.17 -11.84
CA THR A 15 19.90 -10.97 -11.89
C THR A 15 20.59 -11.82 -12.96
N ILE A 16 19.82 -12.24 -13.95
CA ILE A 16 20.26 -13.08 -15.06
C ILE A 16 20.72 -12.20 -16.21
N LYS A 17 21.82 -12.63 -16.84
CA LYS A 17 22.33 -12.02 -18.05
C LYS A 17 21.90 -12.81 -19.28
N THR A 18 20.97 -12.23 -20.03
CA THR A 18 20.47 -12.76 -21.29
C THR A 18 20.77 -11.75 -22.40
N PRO A 19 21.27 -12.20 -23.56
CA PRO A 19 21.43 -11.35 -24.73
C PRO A 19 20.09 -10.73 -25.16
N VAL A 20 20.12 -9.43 -25.41
CA VAL A 20 18.95 -8.67 -25.87
C VAL A 20 19.38 -7.67 -26.93
N SER A 21 18.49 -7.41 -27.87
CA SER A 21 18.67 -6.36 -28.86
C SER A 21 17.60 -5.29 -28.64
N VAL A 22 18.02 -4.03 -28.56
CA VAL A 22 17.14 -2.87 -28.43
C VAL A 22 17.10 -2.15 -29.76
N ASN A 23 15.92 -2.09 -30.38
CA ASN A 23 15.74 -1.37 -31.62
C ASN A 23 15.54 0.13 -31.32
N LEU A 24 16.51 0.95 -31.71
CA LEU A 24 16.41 2.41 -31.73
C LEU A 24 16.25 2.82 -33.20
N ASP A 25 15.50 3.90 -33.45
CA ASP A 25 15.09 4.34 -34.79
C ASP A 25 16.24 4.43 -35.80
N ASP A 26 17.46 4.75 -35.35
CA ASP A 26 18.63 4.93 -36.22
C ASP A 26 19.74 3.88 -36.05
N ASN A 27 19.70 2.99 -35.03
CA ASN A 27 20.68 1.92 -34.81
C ASN A 27 20.24 0.91 -33.72
N GLY A 28 20.23 -0.38 -34.03
CA GLY A 28 20.00 -1.43 -33.03
C GLY A 28 21.16 -1.55 -32.04
N LEU A 29 20.85 -1.63 -30.74
CA LEU A 29 21.82 -1.93 -29.68
C LEU A 29 21.72 -3.39 -29.25
N SER A 30 22.68 -4.22 -29.65
CA SER A 30 22.86 -5.54 -29.05
C SER A 30 23.61 -5.43 -27.72
N SER A 31 22.99 -5.92 -26.65
CA SER A 31 23.52 -5.85 -25.28
C SER A 31 23.15 -7.12 -24.51
N SER A 32 23.37 -7.10 -23.21
CA SER A 32 22.86 -8.13 -22.30
C SER A 32 22.13 -7.48 -21.14
N THR A 33 21.09 -8.16 -20.67
CA THR A 33 20.44 -7.80 -19.43
C THR A 33 21.46 -7.89 -18.31
N ARG A 34 21.51 -6.87 -17.46
CA ARG A 34 22.06 -6.97 -16.10
C ARG A 34 21.01 -7.52 -15.15
N ASP A 35 19.75 -7.23 -15.45
CA ASP A 35 18.62 -7.65 -14.66
C ASP A 35 17.34 -7.69 -15.48
N VAL A 36 16.44 -8.59 -15.09
CA VAL A 36 15.08 -8.70 -15.63
C VAL A 36 14.12 -8.81 -14.46
N SER A 37 12.97 -8.17 -14.58
CA SER A 37 11.86 -8.22 -13.63
C SER A 37 10.55 -8.13 -14.40
N GLU A 38 9.42 -8.44 -13.77
CA GLU A 38 8.12 -8.50 -14.44
C GLU A 38 7.73 -7.20 -15.16
N SER A 39 8.16 -6.04 -14.64
CA SER A 39 7.81 -4.72 -15.19
C SER A 39 8.96 -4.00 -15.88
N GLY A 40 10.14 -4.62 -16.02
CA GLY A 40 11.29 -3.87 -16.53
C GLY A 40 12.59 -4.63 -16.65
N LEU A 41 13.52 -3.98 -17.35
CA LEU A 41 14.82 -4.49 -17.73
C LEU A 41 15.90 -3.49 -17.34
N SER A 42 17.07 -4.00 -16.96
CA SER A 42 18.28 -3.21 -16.90
C SER A 42 19.28 -3.81 -17.87
N ILE A 43 19.82 -2.99 -18.77
CA ILE A 43 20.79 -3.41 -19.78
C ILE A 43 22.08 -2.60 -19.63
N ALA A 44 23.19 -3.16 -20.11
CA ALA A 44 24.46 -2.43 -20.18
C ALA A 44 24.39 -1.36 -21.29
N LYS A 45 24.87 -0.15 -20.97
CA LYS A 45 25.00 0.96 -21.93
C LYS A 45 26.46 1.04 -22.42
N PRO A 46 26.72 1.09 -23.74
CA PRO A 46 28.01 1.54 -24.25
C PRO A 46 28.26 3.00 -23.85
N ALA A 47 29.50 3.35 -23.51
CA ALA A 47 29.85 4.69 -23.05
C ALA A 47 29.43 5.78 -24.06
N GLU A 48 29.60 5.48 -25.35
CA GLU A 48 29.40 6.40 -26.48
C GLU A 48 27.92 6.62 -26.86
N LEU A 49 27.00 5.75 -26.41
CA LEU A 49 25.59 5.83 -26.79
C LEU A 49 24.85 6.89 -25.95
N GLN A 50 24.42 7.98 -26.58
CA GLN A 50 23.56 8.98 -25.92
C GLN A 50 22.09 8.62 -26.07
N LEU A 51 21.39 8.49 -24.95
CA LEU A 51 19.96 8.20 -24.89
C LEU A 51 19.27 9.19 -23.96
N LYS A 52 18.02 9.51 -24.24
CA LYS A 52 17.20 10.38 -23.41
C LYS A 52 16.13 9.55 -22.68
N PRO A 53 15.88 9.79 -21.39
CA PRO A 53 14.69 9.26 -20.72
C PRO A 53 13.40 9.67 -21.44
N GLY A 54 12.40 8.81 -21.45
CA GLY A 54 11.09 9.01 -22.09
C GLY A 54 10.97 8.47 -23.52
N GLN A 55 12.05 8.00 -24.14
CA GLN A 55 12.00 7.36 -25.45
C GLN A 55 11.46 5.92 -25.34
N THR A 56 10.50 5.57 -26.19
CA THR A 56 10.00 4.19 -26.34
C THR A 56 10.88 3.43 -27.32
N VAL A 57 11.24 2.20 -26.95
CA VAL A 57 12.12 1.30 -27.70
C VAL A 57 11.53 -0.09 -27.72
N ASN A 58 11.82 -0.88 -28.75
CA ASN A 58 11.44 -2.30 -28.77
C ASN A 58 12.62 -3.16 -28.32
N VAL A 59 12.38 -4.04 -27.34
CA VAL A 59 13.40 -4.97 -26.85
C VAL A 59 13.07 -6.38 -27.31
N THR A 60 14.01 -7.01 -28.01
CA THR A 60 13.92 -8.41 -28.43
C THR A 60 14.90 -9.28 -27.66
N PHE A 61 14.48 -10.47 -27.25
CA PHE A 61 15.34 -11.44 -26.59
C PHE A 61 15.88 -12.44 -27.61
N ASP A 62 17.19 -12.46 -27.83
CA ASP A 62 17.82 -13.19 -28.95
C ASP A 62 17.54 -14.71 -28.93
N ARG A 63 17.19 -15.27 -27.75
CA ARG A 63 16.89 -16.70 -27.54
C ARG A 63 15.41 -17.03 -27.44
N LEU A 64 14.53 -16.03 -27.59
CA LEU A 64 13.08 -16.19 -27.64
C LEU A 64 12.60 -15.60 -28.97
N ALA A 65 12.66 -16.42 -30.02
CA ALA A 65 12.21 -16.00 -31.35
C ALA A 65 10.74 -15.52 -31.26
N ASN A 66 10.47 -14.33 -31.80
CA ASN A 66 9.18 -13.61 -31.78
C ASN A 66 8.82 -12.88 -30.47
N PHE A 67 9.73 -12.79 -29.50
CA PHE A 67 9.47 -12.07 -28.25
C PHE A 67 10.05 -10.65 -28.31
N SER A 68 9.23 -9.70 -28.79
CA SER A 68 9.54 -8.26 -28.84
C SER A 68 8.60 -7.51 -27.90
N VAL A 69 9.14 -6.70 -27.00
CA VAL A 69 8.34 -5.96 -26.02
C VAL A 69 8.67 -4.47 -26.10
N PRO A 70 7.66 -3.59 -26.27
CA PRO A 70 7.85 -2.15 -26.16
C PRO A 70 8.24 -1.79 -24.72
N ALA A 71 9.21 -0.89 -24.59
CA ALA A 71 9.71 -0.44 -23.31
C ALA A 71 10.11 1.03 -23.37
N THR A 72 9.88 1.77 -22.30
CA THR A 72 10.25 3.17 -22.18
C THR A 72 11.55 3.30 -21.40
N ILE A 73 12.49 4.10 -21.92
CA ILE A 73 13.72 4.44 -21.21
C ILE A 73 13.37 5.30 -19.99
N ILE A 74 13.40 4.72 -18.80
CA ILE A 74 13.11 5.44 -17.56
C ILE A 74 14.36 6.03 -16.90
N ARG A 75 15.53 5.45 -17.20
CA ARG A 75 16.79 5.88 -16.59
C ARG A 75 17.96 5.63 -17.52
N VAL A 76 18.80 6.64 -17.68
CA VAL A 76 20.11 6.51 -18.33
C VAL A 76 21.18 6.82 -17.28
N SER A 77 22.21 6.00 -17.20
CA SER A 77 23.41 6.25 -16.40
C SER A 77 24.62 5.90 -17.24
N ASP A 78 25.82 6.27 -16.79
CA ASP A 78 27.06 6.17 -17.58
C ASP A 78 27.26 4.77 -18.20
N ASN A 79 26.93 3.71 -17.45
CA ASN A 79 27.16 2.32 -17.84
C ASN A 79 25.90 1.45 -17.95
N GLN A 80 24.71 2.04 -17.82
CA GLN A 80 23.45 1.26 -17.78
C GLN A 80 22.24 2.06 -18.27
N ILE A 81 21.28 1.33 -18.84
CA ILE A 81 19.95 1.83 -19.17
C ILE A 81 18.94 1.03 -18.33
N GLY A 82 17.99 1.73 -17.72
CA GLY A 82 16.78 1.16 -17.13
C GLY A 82 15.62 1.35 -18.09
N LEU A 83 14.94 0.25 -18.40
CA LEU A 83 13.78 0.19 -19.27
C LEU A 83 12.58 -0.27 -18.45
N ALA A 84 11.47 0.46 -18.52
CA ALA A 84 10.18 -0.01 -18.02
C ALA A 84 9.41 -0.60 -19.18
N LEU A 85 8.81 -1.77 -19.03
CA LEU A 85 7.97 -2.35 -20.07
C LEU A 85 6.69 -1.49 -20.18
N ASP A 86 6.32 -1.16 -21.41
CA ASP A 86 5.19 -0.28 -21.67
C ASP A 86 3.92 -1.12 -21.83
N HIS A 87 2.93 -0.89 -20.96
CA HIS A 87 1.62 -1.57 -20.95
C HIS A 87 1.64 -3.13 -20.90
N ILE A 88 2.80 -3.77 -20.79
CA ILE A 88 2.98 -5.23 -20.77
C ILE A 88 3.82 -5.62 -19.56
N ARG A 89 3.43 -6.69 -18.86
CA ARG A 89 4.27 -7.35 -17.85
C ARG A 89 4.66 -8.73 -18.34
N PHE A 90 5.88 -9.14 -18.03
CA PHE A 90 6.22 -10.56 -18.14
C PHE A 90 5.39 -11.35 -17.14
N SER A 91 4.68 -12.36 -17.62
CA SER A 91 4.08 -13.37 -16.76
C SER A 91 5.17 -14.15 -16.01
N GLU A 92 4.79 -14.88 -14.97
CA GLU A 92 5.73 -15.82 -14.31
C GLU A 92 6.32 -16.82 -15.31
N GLN A 93 5.55 -17.21 -16.34
CA GLN A 93 6.00 -18.11 -17.40
C GLN A 93 7.04 -17.44 -18.30
N ASP A 94 6.86 -16.17 -18.66
CA ASP A 94 7.83 -15.41 -19.46
C ASP A 94 9.14 -15.22 -18.69
N ILE A 95 9.05 -14.85 -17.40
CA ILE A 95 10.22 -14.73 -16.53
C ILE A 95 10.93 -16.09 -16.39
N SER A 96 10.18 -17.17 -16.20
CA SER A 96 10.74 -18.53 -16.15
C SER A 96 11.41 -18.91 -17.47
N GLY A 97 10.80 -18.60 -18.61
CA GLY A 97 11.37 -18.80 -19.94
C GLY A 97 12.69 -18.05 -20.11
N ILE A 98 12.73 -16.77 -19.76
CA ILE A 98 13.96 -15.95 -19.77
C ILE A 98 15.02 -16.57 -18.86
N ILE A 99 14.65 -16.99 -17.64
CA ILE A 99 15.57 -17.67 -16.71
C ILE A 99 16.13 -18.96 -17.33
N GLN A 100 15.30 -19.74 -18.02
CA GLN A 100 15.69 -21.00 -18.63
C GLN A 100 16.68 -20.83 -19.79
N THR A 101 16.64 -19.71 -20.52
CA THR A 101 17.62 -19.40 -21.58
C THR A 101 19.03 -19.15 -21.04
N ALA A 102 19.18 -18.89 -19.74
CA ALA A 102 20.45 -18.60 -19.11
C ALA A 102 21.30 -19.86 -18.87
N PRO A 103 22.64 -19.76 -18.93
CA PRO A 103 23.52 -20.88 -18.61
C PRO A 103 23.25 -21.46 -17.22
N TRP A 104 23.40 -22.79 -17.08
CA TRP A 104 23.11 -23.52 -15.84
C TRP A 104 23.82 -22.92 -14.61
N TYR A 105 25.08 -22.47 -14.74
CA TYR A 105 25.83 -21.88 -13.63
C TYR A 105 25.23 -20.55 -13.14
N GLN A 106 24.63 -19.74 -14.02
CA GLN A 106 23.94 -18.50 -13.62
C GLN A 106 22.66 -18.84 -12.86
N ARG A 107 21.87 -19.79 -13.38
CA ARG A 107 20.63 -20.27 -12.72
C ARG A 107 20.92 -20.81 -11.32
N THR A 108 21.94 -21.65 -11.19
CA THR A 108 22.36 -22.21 -9.90
C THR A 108 22.86 -21.13 -8.94
N LYS A 109 23.67 -20.17 -9.41
CA LYS A 109 24.15 -19.05 -8.58
C LYS A 109 22.99 -18.20 -8.04
N VAL A 110 22.00 -17.90 -8.88
CA VAL A 110 20.80 -17.14 -8.48
C VAL A 110 19.98 -17.94 -7.47
N ALA A 111 19.74 -19.22 -7.72
CA ALA A 111 19.01 -20.10 -6.81
C ALA A 111 19.70 -20.21 -5.44
N ILE A 112 21.03 -20.40 -5.40
CA ILE A 112 21.80 -20.45 -4.15
C ILE A 112 21.72 -19.12 -3.40
N LYS A 113 21.94 -18.00 -4.10
CA LYS A 113 21.87 -16.66 -3.48
C LYS A 113 20.49 -16.42 -2.89
N ARG A 114 19.42 -16.73 -3.63
CA ARG A 114 18.03 -16.58 -3.16
C ARG A 114 17.73 -17.49 -1.97
N GLY A 115 18.14 -18.76 -2.05
CA GLY A 115 18.00 -19.72 -0.96
C GLY A 115 18.71 -19.25 0.31
N PHE A 116 19.93 -18.74 0.17
CA PHE A 116 20.70 -18.16 1.28
C PHE A 116 19.94 -17.00 1.93
N TRP A 117 19.58 -15.95 1.18
CA TRP A 117 18.85 -14.80 1.72
C TRP A 117 17.52 -15.16 2.38
N LYS A 118 16.75 -16.06 1.75
CA LYS A 118 15.48 -16.55 2.30
C LYS A 118 15.68 -17.28 3.62
N ASN A 119 16.67 -18.16 3.69
CA ASN A 119 16.98 -18.92 4.91
C ASN A 119 17.58 -18.02 6.00
N THR A 120 18.44 -17.06 5.66
CA THR A 120 18.96 -16.07 6.61
C THR A 120 17.83 -15.23 7.20
N ARG A 121 16.88 -14.75 6.38
CA ARG A 121 15.70 -14.02 6.89
C ARG A 121 14.88 -14.89 7.85
N ARG A 122 14.58 -16.13 7.46
CA ARG A 122 13.83 -17.07 8.29
C ARG A 122 14.53 -17.35 9.62
N MET A 123 15.85 -17.57 9.59
CA MET A 123 16.64 -17.77 10.80
C MET A 123 16.64 -16.52 11.69
N ALA A 124 16.77 -15.33 11.11
CA ALA A 124 16.66 -14.07 11.85
C ALA A 124 15.29 -13.92 12.52
N VAL A 125 14.19 -14.21 11.81
CA VAL A 125 12.83 -14.20 12.37
C VAL A 125 12.72 -15.16 13.55
N LEU A 126 13.21 -16.40 13.41
CA LEU A 126 13.18 -17.40 14.47
C LEU A 126 13.97 -16.93 15.70
N LEU A 127 15.21 -16.49 15.53
CA LEU A 127 16.06 -16.02 16.64
C LEU A 127 15.46 -14.81 17.35
N THR A 128 14.98 -13.83 16.58
CA THR A 128 14.32 -12.61 17.09
C THR A 128 13.10 -12.94 17.93
N ASN A 129 12.31 -13.93 17.51
CA ASN A 129 11.06 -14.30 18.17
C ASN A 129 11.20 -15.37 19.25
N THR A 130 12.40 -15.94 19.45
CA THR A 130 12.65 -16.96 20.46
C THR A 130 13.72 -16.49 21.45
N ILE A 131 15.00 -16.65 21.10
CA ILE A 131 16.15 -16.44 22.00
C ILE A 131 16.38 -14.94 22.27
N LEU A 132 16.32 -14.11 21.23
CA LEU A 132 16.66 -12.69 21.32
C LEU A 132 15.49 -11.79 21.75
N ARG A 133 14.28 -12.36 21.87
CA ARG A 133 13.04 -11.60 22.06
C ARG A 133 13.08 -10.66 23.26
N LYS A 134 13.42 -11.18 24.44
CA LYS A 134 13.48 -10.38 25.69
C LYS A 134 14.54 -9.28 25.63
N ALA A 135 15.71 -9.57 25.07
CA ALA A 135 16.78 -8.58 24.92
C ALA A 135 16.36 -7.48 23.93
N LEU A 136 15.73 -7.86 22.82
CA LEU A 136 15.21 -6.94 21.83
C LEU A 136 14.15 -6.01 22.42
N LEU A 137 13.16 -6.54 23.13
CA LEU A 137 12.10 -5.74 23.75
C LEU A 137 12.66 -4.75 24.80
N ARG A 138 13.66 -5.16 25.58
CA ARG A 138 14.35 -4.26 26.54
C ARG A 138 15.15 -3.16 25.86
N LEU A 139 15.72 -3.43 24.68
CA LEU A 139 16.47 -2.46 23.90
C LEU A 139 15.53 -1.46 23.21
N ILE A 140 14.46 -1.95 22.60
CA ILE A 140 13.49 -1.14 21.85
C ILE A 140 12.66 -0.26 22.79
N LYS A 141 12.21 -0.83 23.93
CA LYS A 141 11.23 -0.21 24.85
C LYS A 141 10.04 0.37 24.08
N PRO A 142 9.24 -0.50 23.43
CA PRO A 142 8.11 -0.02 22.64
C PRO A 142 7.15 0.78 23.51
N SER A 143 6.62 1.86 22.94
CA SER A 143 5.58 2.72 23.54
C SER A 143 4.19 2.40 22.98
N TYR A 144 4.13 1.75 21.82
CA TYR A 144 2.90 1.29 21.18
C TYR A 144 3.13 0.02 20.38
N ILE A 145 2.02 -0.65 20.05
CA ILE A 145 2.00 -1.85 19.21
C ILE A 145 1.17 -1.57 17.96
N PHE A 146 1.69 -2.07 16.84
CA PHE A 146 0.95 -2.18 15.60
C PHE A 146 0.57 -3.65 15.37
N ALA A 147 -0.67 -4.00 15.68
CA ALA A 147 -1.18 -5.36 15.64
C ALA A 147 -1.62 -5.72 14.21
N VAL A 148 -1.03 -6.78 13.66
CA VAL A 148 -1.23 -7.20 12.27
C VAL A 148 -1.54 -8.69 12.12
N TYR A 149 -2.03 -9.07 10.96
CA TYR A 149 -2.26 -10.46 10.55
C TYR A 149 -1.81 -10.64 9.10
N GLY A 150 -1.66 -11.88 8.65
CA GLY A 150 -1.29 -12.18 7.27
C GLY A 150 -2.04 -13.39 6.73
N ASN A 151 -2.03 -13.56 5.41
CA ASN A 151 -2.43 -14.79 4.74
C ASN A 151 -1.23 -15.76 4.64
N GLU A 152 -1.46 -16.96 4.13
CA GLU A 152 -0.45 -18.02 3.99
C GLU A 152 0.72 -17.59 3.11
N LYS A 153 0.46 -16.80 2.06
CA LYS A 153 1.48 -16.29 1.14
C LYS A 153 2.42 -15.32 1.85
N ASP A 154 1.85 -14.35 2.56
CA ASP A 154 2.59 -13.34 3.31
C ASP A 154 3.38 -13.99 4.45
N VAL A 155 2.76 -14.93 5.16
CA VAL A 155 3.39 -15.66 6.28
C VAL A 155 4.52 -16.58 5.81
N GLY A 156 4.35 -17.29 4.69
CA GLY A 156 5.35 -18.21 4.15
C GLY A 156 6.67 -17.54 3.75
N THR A 157 6.65 -16.22 3.62
CA THR A 157 7.82 -15.36 3.44
C THR A 157 8.68 -15.35 4.71
N TYR A 158 8.09 -15.34 5.90
CA TYR A 158 8.80 -15.14 7.16
C TYR A 158 9.25 -16.44 7.84
N TYR A 159 8.48 -17.52 7.74
CA TYR A 159 8.82 -18.80 8.36
C TYR A 159 8.26 -20.01 7.60
N THR A 160 8.68 -21.21 8.00
CA THR A 160 8.17 -22.48 7.47
C THR A 160 7.15 -23.10 8.43
N PRO A 161 6.31 -24.05 7.97
CA PRO A 161 5.39 -24.78 8.85
C PRO A 161 6.08 -25.52 10.02
N PHE A 162 7.37 -25.85 9.88
CA PHE A 162 8.14 -26.41 11.00
C PHE A 162 8.50 -25.33 12.03
N MET A 163 9.01 -24.19 11.57
CA MET A 163 9.36 -23.07 12.45
C MET A 163 8.14 -22.51 13.20
N SER A 164 6.95 -22.54 12.59
CA SER A 164 5.74 -22.08 13.24
C SER A 164 5.48 -22.81 14.55
N LYS A 165 5.90 -24.08 14.71
CA LYS A 165 5.77 -24.83 15.96
C LYS A 165 6.66 -24.30 17.08
N LEU A 166 7.76 -23.62 16.74
CA LEU A 166 8.76 -23.11 17.68
C LEU A 166 8.55 -21.64 18.02
N ILE A 167 7.89 -20.90 17.13
CA ILE A 167 7.64 -19.46 17.29
C ILE A 167 6.42 -19.24 18.21
N PRO A 168 6.49 -18.24 19.13
CA PRO A 168 5.38 -17.88 20.01
C PRO A 168 4.11 -17.46 19.23
N PRO A 169 2.95 -17.39 19.90
CA PRO A 169 1.69 -16.98 19.27
C PRO A 169 1.72 -15.58 18.64
N LEU A 170 2.52 -14.68 19.21
CA LEU A 170 2.72 -13.33 18.72
C LEU A 170 4.12 -13.17 18.14
N MET A 171 4.23 -12.63 16.93
CA MET A 171 5.52 -12.44 16.27
C MET A 171 5.87 -10.98 16.12
N ILE A 172 7.03 -10.57 16.63
CA ILE A 172 7.63 -9.28 16.31
C ILE A 172 8.12 -9.35 14.87
N GLY A 173 7.44 -8.58 14.00
CA GLY A 173 7.76 -8.48 12.59
C GLY A 173 8.71 -7.33 12.26
N SER A 174 8.55 -6.20 12.97
CA SER A 174 9.22 -4.94 12.66
C SER A 174 9.37 -4.04 13.87
N VAL A 175 10.36 -3.15 13.83
CA VAL A 175 10.48 -1.98 14.69
C VAL A 175 10.00 -0.76 13.92
N ILE A 176 9.19 0.06 14.56
CA ILE A 176 8.63 1.29 14.00
C ILE A 176 9.21 2.45 14.80
N ARG A 177 9.69 3.48 14.12
CA ARG A 177 10.13 4.73 14.73
C ARG A 177 9.40 5.89 14.09
N ASN A 178 8.92 6.80 14.92
CA ASN A 178 8.41 8.08 14.48
C ASN A 178 8.73 9.12 15.55
N ARG A 179 9.50 10.14 15.18
CA ARG A 179 10.00 11.16 16.12
C ARG A 179 10.70 10.50 17.32
N ASN A 180 10.34 10.90 18.53
CA ASN A 180 10.84 10.33 19.80
C ASN A 180 10.13 9.03 20.22
N ARG A 181 9.13 8.55 19.48
CA ARG A 181 8.37 7.33 19.82
C ARG A 181 8.90 6.13 19.04
N THR A 182 9.01 5.01 19.75
CA THR A 182 9.35 3.71 19.16
C THR A 182 8.21 2.74 19.42
N GLY A 183 7.83 1.96 18.42
CA GLY A 183 6.85 0.88 18.53
C GLY A 183 7.31 -0.38 17.81
N ILE A 184 6.47 -1.41 17.87
CA ILE A 184 6.73 -2.69 17.22
C ILE A 184 5.50 -3.16 16.46
N MET A 185 5.75 -3.80 15.32
CA MET A 185 4.72 -4.55 14.60
C MET A 185 4.65 -5.96 15.16
N VAL A 186 3.46 -6.36 15.59
CA VAL A 186 3.21 -7.68 16.18
C VAL A 186 2.16 -8.43 15.36
N ALA A 187 2.59 -9.49 14.69
CA ALA A 187 1.74 -10.33 13.87
C ALA A 187 1.14 -11.49 14.66
N SER A 188 -0.15 -11.76 14.44
CA SER A 188 -0.79 -12.99 14.89
C SER A 188 -0.23 -14.21 14.17
N LYS A 189 -0.24 -15.36 14.84
CA LYS A 189 -0.03 -16.67 14.23
C LYS A 189 -1.26 -17.19 13.50
N PHE A 190 -2.45 -16.67 13.83
CA PHE A 190 -3.68 -16.97 13.11
C PHE A 190 -3.68 -16.24 11.76
N TYR A 191 -4.14 -16.92 10.72
CA TYR A 191 -4.30 -16.34 9.40
C TYR A 191 -5.54 -15.44 9.32
N GLU A 192 -5.58 -14.58 8.30
CA GLU A 192 -6.73 -13.70 8.03
C GLU A 192 -8.06 -14.44 8.05
N HIS A 193 -8.16 -15.55 7.31
CA HIS A 193 -9.41 -16.31 7.19
C HIS A 193 -9.84 -16.88 8.54
N GLU A 194 -8.89 -17.32 9.37
CA GLU A 194 -9.18 -17.87 10.70
C GLU A 194 -9.73 -16.79 11.64
N LEU A 195 -9.17 -15.57 11.60
CA LEU A 195 -9.66 -14.44 12.39
C LEU A 195 -11.01 -13.93 11.90
N ALA A 196 -11.27 -14.02 10.59
CA ALA A 196 -12.55 -13.62 10.02
C ALA A 196 -13.70 -14.57 10.43
N ASP A 197 -13.40 -15.86 10.58
CA ASP A 197 -14.39 -16.92 10.80
C ASP A 197 -14.55 -17.32 12.26
N ASP A 198 -13.49 -17.26 13.07
CA ASP A 198 -13.48 -17.74 14.45
C ASP A 198 -13.29 -16.62 15.47
N SER A 199 -14.41 -16.25 16.12
CA SER A 199 -14.43 -15.22 17.17
C SER A 199 -13.58 -15.58 18.40
N ALA A 200 -13.36 -16.87 18.69
CA ALA A 200 -12.52 -17.28 19.81
C ALA A 200 -11.04 -17.00 19.53
N LYS A 201 -10.60 -17.12 18.27
CA LYS A 201 -9.23 -16.77 17.86
C LYS A 201 -8.98 -15.27 17.94
N VAL A 202 -9.98 -14.45 17.60
CA VAL A 202 -9.89 -12.99 17.76
C VAL A 202 -9.70 -12.63 19.24
N LYS A 203 -10.55 -13.17 20.13
CA LYS A 203 -10.44 -12.95 21.58
C LYS A 203 -9.09 -13.41 22.13
N THR A 204 -8.63 -14.58 21.70
CA THR A 204 -7.32 -15.13 22.07
C THR A 204 -6.19 -14.22 21.61
N TYR A 205 -6.24 -13.69 20.39
CA TYR A 205 -5.22 -12.79 19.86
C TYR A 205 -5.15 -11.47 20.64
N LEU A 206 -6.29 -10.88 20.96
CA LEU A 206 -6.35 -9.68 21.80
C LEU A 206 -5.79 -9.94 23.19
N GLN A 207 -6.23 -11.02 23.84
CA GLN A 207 -5.74 -11.41 25.16
C GLN A 207 -4.23 -11.62 25.18
N GLN A 208 -3.68 -12.32 24.17
CA GLN A 208 -2.23 -12.51 24.05
C GLN A 208 -1.47 -11.18 23.94
N LEU A 209 -2.01 -10.18 23.23
CA LEU A 209 -1.38 -8.86 23.13
C LEU A 209 -1.30 -8.18 24.50
N GLN A 210 -2.37 -8.25 25.30
CA GLN A 210 -2.40 -7.67 26.65
C GLN A 210 -1.50 -8.43 27.63
N GLU A 211 -1.51 -9.76 27.59
CA GLU A 211 -0.69 -10.60 28.46
C GLU A 211 0.80 -10.41 28.19
N GLU A 212 1.18 -10.29 26.91
CA GLU A 212 2.58 -10.12 26.55
C GLU A 212 3.07 -8.67 26.71
N PHE A 213 2.19 -7.69 26.54
CA PHE A 213 2.53 -6.27 26.59
C PHE A 213 1.63 -5.47 27.55
N PRO A 214 1.60 -5.82 28.86
CA PRO A 214 0.67 -5.23 29.83
C PRO A 214 0.93 -3.75 30.13
N HIS A 215 2.08 -3.21 29.71
CA HIS A 215 2.46 -1.81 29.95
C HIS A 215 2.19 -0.90 28.75
N ILE A 216 1.67 -1.45 27.64
CA ILE A 216 1.41 -0.67 26.43
C ILE A 216 -0.05 -0.20 26.46
N ASN A 217 -0.22 1.12 26.45
CA ASN A 217 -1.54 1.75 26.50
C ASN A 217 -2.14 2.04 25.12
N THR A 218 -1.42 1.71 24.04
CA THR A 218 -1.85 2.01 22.68
C THR A 218 -1.48 0.86 21.72
N ILE A 219 -2.51 0.19 21.22
CA ILE A 219 -2.42 -0.96 20.31
C ILE A 219 -3.28 -0.66 19.08
N ALA A 220 -2.65 -0.27 17.98
CA ALA A 220 -3.32 -0.04 16.71
C ALA A 220 -3.72 -1.37 16.05
N LEU A 221 -5.01 -1.56 15.80
CA LEU A 221 -5.55 -2.70 15.07
C LEU A 221 -5.55 -2.39 13.56
N VAL A 222 -4.79 -3.15 12.76
CA VAL A 222 -4.69 -2.91 11.31
C VAL A 222 -5.86 -3.49 10.50
N GLY A 223 -6.18 -2.84 9.38
CA GLY A 223 -6.95 -3.42 8.29
C GLY A 223 -8.34 -3.86 8.74
N ARG A 224 -8.64 -5.15 8.61
CA ARG A 224 -9.94 -5.71 8.98
C ARG A 224 -10.04 -6.16 10.44
N LEU A 225 -8.96 -6.08 11.24
CA LEU A 225 -8.99 -6.47 12.65
C LEU A 225 -10.11 -5.77 13.43
N PRO A 226 -10.33 -4.44 13.33
CA PRO A 226 -11.44 -3.80 14.01
C PRO A 226 -12.79 -4.47 13.72
N ASN A 227 -13.03 -4.82 12.46
CA ASN A 227 -14.26 -5.50 12.07
C ASN A 227 -14.34 -6.91 12.64
N PHE A 228 -13.23 -7.64 12.72
CA PHE A 228 -13.18 -8.97 13.34
C PHE A 228 -13.46 -8.89 14.85
N VAL A 229 -12.93 -7.89 15.54
CA VAL A 229 -13.17 -7.64 16.98
C VAL A 229 -14.64 -7.35 17.24
N MET A 230 -15.23 -6.43 16.48
CA MET A 230 -16.66 -6.12 16.59
C MET A 230 -17.56 -7.32 16.26
N LYS A 231 -17.23 -8.09 15.20
CA LYS A 231 -17.95 -9.33 14.84
C LYS A 231 -17.88 -10.38 15.95
N ALA A 232 -16.77 -10.41 16.69
CA ALA A 232 -16.59 -11.29 17.85
C ALA A 232 -17.34 -10.82 19.11
N GLY A 233 -18.11 -9.73 19.03
CA GLY A 233 -18.87 -9.14 20.14
C GLY A 233 -17.95 -8.52 21.19
N GLN A 234 -16.86 -7.90 20.78
CA GLN A 234 -15.96 -7.14 21.65
C GLN A 234 -15.99 -5.67 21.24
N GLU A 235 -16.08 -4.78 22.23
CA GLU A 235 -15.91 -3.35 22.01
C GLU A 235 -14.41 -3.04 21.86
N ILE A 236 -14.10 -2.05 21.02
CA ILE A 236 -12.72 -1.58 20.85
C ILE A 236 -12.52 -0.43 21.84
N GLU A 237 -11.98 -0.79 23.00
CA GLU A 237 -11.66 0.14 24.08
C GLU A 237 -10.14 0.18 24.32
N PRO A 238 -9.62 1.23 25.00
CA PRO A 238 -8.23 1.27 25.41
C PRO A 238 -7.78 -0.05 26.09
N PRO A 239 -6.60 -0.57 25.73
CA PRO A 239 -5.54 0.07 24.96
C PRO A 239 -5.70 -0.05 23.42
N TYR A 240 -6.76 -0.66 22.92
CA TYR A 240 -6.95 -0.89 21.48
C TYR A 240 -7.50 0.34 20.76
N VAL A 241 -7.01 0.55 19.54
CA VAL A 241 -7.37 1.67 18.67
C VAL A 241 -7.78 1.12 17.31
N ASP A 242 -8.93 1.57 16.81
CA ASP A 242 -9.55 1.01 15.59
C ASP A 242 -9.02 1.63 14.28
N GLY A 243 -8.33 2.76 14.37
CA GLY A 243 -7.71 3.42 13.23
C GLY A 243 -8.66 4.27 12.37
N SER A 244 -9.90 4.47 12.81
CA SER A 244 -10.91 5.27 12.11
C SER A 244 -10.49 6.73 11.95
N MET A 245 -10.02 7.39 13.01
CA MET A 245 -9.62 8.80 12.95
C MET A 245 -8.42 9.05 12.07
N GLY A 246 -7.41 8.19 12.14
CA GLY A 246 -6.23 8.31 11.30
C GLY A 246 -6.58 8.17 9.81
N THR A 247 -7.49 7.26 9.48
CA THR A 247 -8.01 7.08 8.11
C THR A 247 -8.86 8.27 7.66
N ARG A 248 -9.77 8.75 8.52
CA ARG A 248 -10.61 9.94 8.27
C ARG A 248 -9.75 11.18 8.04
N TYR A 249 -8.72 11.41 8.87
CA TYR A 249 -7.78 12.52 8.72
C TYR A 249 -7.05 12.45 7.38
N MET A 250 -6.51 11.28 7.04
CA MET A 250 -5.81 11.06 5.79
C MET A 250 -6.69 11.42 4.59
N ILE A 251 -7.93 10.93 4.56
CA ILE A 251 -8.87 11.19 3.46
C ILE A 251 -9.34 12.65 3.44
N TRP A 252 -9.62 13.24 4.60
CA TRP A 252 -9.97 14.66 4.70
C TRP A 252 -8.85 15.56 4.18
N ASP A 253 -7.60 15.28 4.57
CA ASP A 253 -6.42 16.03 4.13
C ASP A 253 -6.24 15.91 2.60
N ILE A 254 -6.44 14.71 2.05
CA ILE A 254 -6.48 14.49 0.60
C ILE A 254 -7.62 15.23 -0.08
N GLY A 255 -8.83 15.18 0.47
CA GLY A 255 -9.97 15.91 -0.06
C GLY A 255 -9.66 17.41 -0.16
N ARG A 256 -8.99 17.98 0.85
CA ARG A 256 -8.52 19.37 0.82
C ARG A 256 -7.49 19.61 -0.30
N GLN A 257 -6.50 18.71 -0.45
CA GLN A 257 -5.48 18.81 -1.49
C GLN A 257 -6.03 18.66 -2.92
N MET A 258 -7.03 17.80 -3.12
CA MET A 258 -7.71 17.62 -4.41
C MET A 258 -8.37 18.93 -4.85
N GLN A 259 -9.11 19.59 -3.96
CA GLN A 259 -9.74 20.88 -4.23
C GLN A 259 -8.70 21.97 -4.54
N MET A 260 -7.52 21.94 -3.92
CA MET A 260 -6.46 22.93 -4.18
C MET A 260 -5.82 22.79 -5.57
N ARG A 261 -6.02 21.68 -6.30
CA ARG A 261 -5.43 21.50 -7.63
C ARG A 261 -6.02 22.52 -8.61
N PRO A 262 -5.21 23.16 -9.49
CA PRO A 262 -5.68 24.21 -10.39
C PRO A 262 -6.90 23.82 -11.24
N GLN A 263 -6.96 22.56 -11.69
CA GLN A 263 -8.05 22.03 -12.50
C GLN A 263 -9.35 21.75 -11.73
N TYR A 264 -9.30 21.68 -10.39
CA TYR A 264 -10.43 21.31 -9.52
C TYR A 264 -10.82 22.39 -8.51
N LYS A 265 -10.14 23.54 -8.49
CA LYS A 265 -10.38 24.65 -7.54
C LYS A 265 -11.81 25.22 -7.49
N HIS A 266 -12.63 24.91 -8.49
CA HIS A 266 -14.03 25.33 -8.57
C HIS A 266 -15.02 24.19 -8.32
N GLU A 267 -14.53 22.96 -8.14
CA GLU A 267 -15.36 21.82 -7.81
C GLU A 267 -15.78 21.93 -6.34
N ASN A 268 -17.09 22.05 -6.12
CA ASN A 268 -17.70 22.15 -4.79
C ASN A 268 -18.40 20.85 -4.38
N VAL A 269 -18.23 19.81 -5.20
CA VAL A 269 -18.82 18.49 -5.02
C VAL A 269 -17.72 17.45 -5.03
N ILE A 270 -17.80 16.50 -4.10
CA ILE A 270 -16.95 15.30 -4.08
C ILE A 270 -17.82 14.07 -3.83
N THR A 271 -17.47 12.95 -4.45
CA THR A 271 -18.14 11.66 -4.24
C THR A 271 -17.29 10.75 -3.37
N VAL A 272 -17.91 10.08 -2.40
CA VAL A 272 -17.33 8.97 -1.65
C VAL A 272 -17.97 7.66 -2.13
N LEU A 273 -17.21 6.84 -2.85
CA LEU A 273 -17.63 5.52 -3.29
C LEU A 273 -17.51 4.54 -2.12
N GLY A 274 -18.62 3.92 -1.71
CA GLY A 274 -18.70 3.17 -0.45
C GLY A 274 -19.15 4.04 0.73
N GLY A 275 -19.93 5.09 0.46
CA GLY A 275 -20.39 6.08 1.45
C GLY A 275 -21.24 5.52 2.60
N ALA A 276 -21.84 4.34 2.47
CA ALA A 276 -22.55 3.67 3.56
C ALA A 276 -21.63 2.78 4.43
N GLY A 277 -20.33 2.73 4.13
CA GLY A 277 -19.33 2.00 4.90
C GLY A 277 -19.05 2.64 6.26
N ARG A 278 -18.45 1.88 7.18
CA ARG A 278 -18.09 2.33 8.55
C ARG A 278 -17.20 3.57 8.57
N ILE A 279 -16.25 3.65 7.64
CA ILE A 279 -15.38 4.81 7.47
C ILE A 279 -16.03 5.81 6.50
N GLY A 280 -16.64 5.30 5.42
CA GLY A 280 -17.23 6.12 4.35
C GLY A 280 -18.27 7.11 4.85
N ASN A 281 -19.16 6.72 5.78
CA ASN A 281 -20.19 7.62 6.30
C ASN A 281 -19.60 8.77 7.12
N LEU A 282 -18.61 8.51 7.96
CA LEU A 282 -17.90 9.51 8.77
C LEU A 282 -17.08 10.44 7.88
N VAL A 283 -16.38 9.88 6.88
CA VAL A 283 -15.65 10.66 5.88
C VAL A 283 -16.58 11.60 5.12
N CYS A 284 -17.81 11.17 4.79
CA CYS A 284 -18.77 12.05 4.12
C CYS A 284 -19.09 13.28 4.97
N GLU A 285 -19.27 13.11 6.27
CA GLU A 285 -19.46 14.23 7.21
C GLU A 285 -18.21 15.10 7.30
N ASP A 286 -17.02 14.50 7.39
CA ASP A 286 -15.75 15.23 7.47
C ASP A 286 -15.49 16.09 6.24
N LEU A 287 -15.77 15.56 5.05
CA LEU A 287 -15.58 16.25 3.77
C LEU A 287 -16.55 17.42 3.56
N THR A 288 -17.65 17.52 4.31
CA THR A 288 -18.50 18.72 4.28
C THR A 288 -17.79 19.98 4.81
N ARG A 289 -16.64 19.83 5.49
CA ARG A 289 -15.74 20.95 5.86
C ARG A 289 -15.00 21.56 4.68
N VAL A 290 -14.90 20.82 3.57
CA VAL A 290 -14.13 21.19 2.37
C VAL A 290 -15.05 21.45 1.18
N TYR A 291 -16.09 20.64 1.04
CA TYR A 291 -17.02 20.66 -0.08
C TYR A 291 -18.42 21.04 0.37
N ARG A 292 -19.11 21.87 -0.42
CA ARG A 292 -20.50 22.26 -0.16
C ARG A 292 -21.44 21.06 -0.24
N THR A 293 -21.14 20.11 -1.13
CA THR A 293 -21.94 18.90 -1.30
C THR A 293 -21.04 17.68 -1.37
N VAL A 294 -21.38 16.66 -0.59
CA VAL A 294 -20.70 15.35 -0.62
C VAL A 294 -21.70 14.31 -1.08
N ILE A 295 -21.38 13.54 -2.12
CA ILE A 295 -22.21 12.42 -2.57
C ILE A 295 -21.72 11.15 -1.86
N ALA A 296 -22.53 10.62 -0.96
CA ALA A 296 -22.35 9.31 -0.37
C ALA A 296 -22.93 8.26 -1.34
N PHE A 297 -22.09 7.70 -2.21
CA PHE A 297 -22.52 6.68 -3.16
C PHE A 297 -22.34 5.28 -2.59
N ASP A 298 -23.42 4.50 -2.52
CA ASP A 298 -23.38 3.09 -2.13
C ASP A 298 -24.64 2.33 -2.62
N PRO A 299 -24.50 1.12 -3.22
CA PRO A 299 -25.66 0.33 -3.67
C PRO A 299 -26.67 -0.01 -2.57
N ARG A 300 -26.29 0.08 -1.28
CA ARG A 300 -27.21 -0.13 -0.15
C ARG A 300 -28.27 0.97 -0.02
N TYR A 301 -28.05 2.14 -0.61
CA TYR A 301 -29.04 3.21 -0.62
C TYR A 301 -30.10 2.94 -1.69
N THR A 302 -31.29 2.54 -1.26
CA THR A 302 -32.42 2.23 -2.16
C THR A 302 -33.17 3.47 -2.63
N LYS A 303 -32.96 4.61 -1.98
CA LYS A 303 -33.55 5.91 -2.33
C LYS A 303 -32.51 7.00 -2.14
N GLN A 304 -32.63 8.06 -2.95
CA GLN A 304 -31.84 9.25 -2.75
C GLN A 304 -32.34 10.03 -1.53
N GLU A 305 -31.43 10.41 -0.65
CA GLU A 305 -31.73 11.18 0.55
C GLU A 305 -30.75 12.35 0.67
N GLU A 306 -31.26 13.50 1.11
CA GLU A 306 -30.42 14.66 1.44
C GLU A 306 -30.31 14.80 2.96
N VAL A 307 -29.08 14.83 3.46
CA VAL A 307 -28.76 15.04 4.87
C VAL A 307 -28.00 16.36 4.98
N TYR A 308 -28.55 17.30 5.74
CA TYR A 308 -27.93 18.60 5.97
C TYR A 308 -27.04 18.53 7.21
N THR A 309 -25.76 18.90 7.06
CA THR A 309 -24.84 19.13 8.18
C THR A 309 -24.80 20.62 8.49
N PRO A 310 -24.26 21.06 9.65
CA PRO A 310 -24.12 22.48 9.95
C PRO A 310 -23.29 23.28 8.94
N ILE A 311 -22.48 22.59 8.12
CA ILE A 311 -21.46 23.18 7.25
C ILE A 311 -21.61 22.77 5.77
N GLY A 312 -22.55 21.89 5.43
CA GLY A 312 -22.73 21.42 4.06
C GLY A 312 -23.91 20.45 3.89
N LYS A 313 -23.96 19.75 2.77
CA LYS A 313 -25.00 18.75 2.45
C LYS A 313 -24.37 17.44 2.02
N ILE A 314 -24.94 16.33 2.47
CA ILE A 314 -24.62 14.98 2.02
C ILE A 314 -25.80 14.46 1.20
N ILE A 315 -25.55 13.98 -0.02
CA ILE A 315 -26.55 13.27 -0.83
C ILE A 315 -26.21 11.79 -0.79
N ARG A 316 -27.06 10.98 -0.15
CA ARG A 316 -26.94 9.53 -0.13
C ARG A 316 -27.68 8.97 -1.34
N SER A 317 -27.03 8.18 -2.18
CA SER A 317 -27.67 7.58 -3.35
C SER A 317 -27.00 6.28 -3.76
N GLY A 318 -27.78 5.35 -4.30
CA GLY A 318 -27.30 4.15 -4.99
C GLY A 318 -27.43 4.24 -6.51
N ASP A 319 -27.96 5.36 -7.03
CA ASP A 319 -28.16 5.58 -8.47
C ASP A 319 -26.85 6.08 -9.13
N PRO A 320 -26.23 5.31 -10.03
CA PRO A 320 -24.98 5.71 -10.69
C PRO A 320 -25.09 7.01 -11.50
N ALA A 321 -26.27 7.39 -11.98
CA ALA A 321 -26.45 8.61 -12.78
C ALA A 321 -26.09 9.90 -12.02
N ILE A 322 -26.09 9.84 -10.67
CA ILE A 322 -25.66 10.99 -9.85
C ILE A 322 -24.17 11.32 -10.01
N LEU A 323 -23.37 10.36 -10.50
CA LEU A 323 -21.92 10.48 -10.62
C LEU A 323 -21.51 11.26 -11.88
N ASP A 324 -22.38 11.33 -12.89
CA ASP A 324 -22.10 11.88 -14.23
C ASP A 324 -21.59 13.34 -14.21
N ASN A 325 -21.93 14.10 -13.17
CA ASN A 325 -21.58 15.51 -13.01
C ASN A 325 -20.49 15.77 -11.95
N CYS A 326 -19.86 14.73 -11.42
CA CYS A 326 -18.79 14.85 -10.42
C CYS A 326 -17.44 14.52 -11.03
N LYS A 327 -16.39 15.26 -10.64
CA LYS A 327 -15.00 14.97 -11.07
C LYS A 327 -14.10 14.43 -9.98
N LEU A 328 -14.50 14.54 -8.72
CA LEU A 328 -13.65 14.20 -7.58
C LEU A 328 -14.25 13.01 -6.85
N PHE A 329 -13.48 11.94 -6.71
CA PHE A 329 -13.92 10.69 -6.12
C PHE A 329 -12.94 10.20 -5.06
N ILE A 330 -13.44 9.75 -3.92
CA ILE A 330 -12.71 8.94 -2.94
C ILE A 330 -13.19 7.50 -3.05
N GLY A 331 -12.28 6.56 -3.29
CA GLY A 331 -12.57 5.13 -3.35
C GLY A 331 -12.47 4.45 -1.99
N LEU A 332 -13.61 4.06 -1.41
CA LEU A 332 -13.74 3.29 -0.15
C LEU A 332 -14.65 2.06 -0.31
N THR A 333 -14.72 1.53 -1.52
CA THR A 333 -15.45 0.28 -1.81
C THR A 333 -14.76 -0.92 -1.16
N HIS A 334 -15.50 -2.03 -1.08
CA HIS A 334 -15.04 -3.30 -0.50
C HIS A 334 -13.83 -3.92 -1.22
N HIS A 335 -13.60 -3.58 -2.49
CA HIS A 335 -12.34 -3.76 -3.22
C HIS A 335 -12.23 -2.69 -4.32
N GLY A 336 -11.02 -2.42 -4.82
CA GLY A 336 -10.78 -1.36 -5.79
C GLY A 336 -11.45 -1.59 -7.14
N ASP A 337 -11.40 -2.83 -7.66
CA ASP A 337 -11.96 -3.15 -8.98
C ASP A 337 -13.49 -2.98 -9.10
N ALA A 338 -14.20 -2.76 -7.99
CA ALA A 338 -15.63 -2.43 -8.01
C ALA A 338 -15.90 -1.13 -8.77
N ILE A 339 -14.88 -0.28 -8.95
CA ILE A 339 -14.97 0.94 -9.76
C ILE A 339 -15.30 0.65 -11.24
N ARG A 340 -14.97 -0.54 -11.75
CA ARG A 340 -15.24 -0.92 -13.14
C ARG A 340 -16.73 -0.88 -13.48
N ASP A 341 -17.59 -1.19 -12.51
CA ASP A 341 -19.04 -1.16 -12.67
C ASP A 341 -19.57 0.27 -12.85
N LEU A 342 -18.79 1.27 -12.41
CA LEU A 342 -19.16 2.68 -12.43
C LEU A 342 -18.49 3.46 -13.56
N LYS A 343 -17.59 2.83 -14.34
CA LYS A 343 -16.73 3.55 -15.29
C LYS A 343 -17.51 4.41 -16.30
N ALA A 344 -18.68 3.96 -16.74
CA ALA A 344 -19.54 4.69 -17.67
C ALA A 344 -20.09 6.02 -17.11
N HIS A 345 -20.08 6.17 -15.78
CA HIS A 345 -20.57 7.33 -15.04
C HIS A 345 -19.44 8.20 -14.48
N LEU A 346 -18.18 7.90 -14.82
CA LEU A 346 -17.02 8.69 -14.44
C LEU A 346 -16.63 9.60 -15.63
N PRO A 347 -16.90 10.91 -15.55
CA PRO A 347 -16.63 11.81 -16.68
C PRO A 347 -15.13 11.97 -16.91
N ALA A 348 -14.74 12.24 -18.15
CA ALA A 348 -13.34 12.52 -18.50
C ALA A 348 -12.81 13.75 -17.73
N GLY A 349 -11.54 13.71 -17.32
CA GLY A 349 -10.91 14.69 -16.45
C GLY A 349 -11.27 14.52 -14.97
N SER A 350 -11.78 13.36 -14.57
CA SER A 350 -12.00 13.01 -13.17
C SER A 350 -10.73 12.53 -12.48
N LEU A 351 -10.69 12.68 -11.16
CA LEU A 351 -9.66 12.13 -10.28
C LEU A 351 -10.30 11.22 -9.23
N VAL A 352 -9.80 9.99 -9.17
CA VAL A 352 -10.13 8.98 -8.16
C VAL A 352 -8.95 8.84 -7.19
N ALA A 353 -9.18 9.19 -5.94
CA ALA A 353 -8.26 8.94 -4.83
C ALA A 353 -8.60 7.60 -4.16
N ASP A 354 -7.75 6.60 -4.35
CA ASP A 354 -7.97 5.22 -3.95
C ASP A 354 -7.45 4.92 -2.53
N ASP A 355 -8.33 4.52 -1.61
CA ASP A 355 -8.00 3.94 -0.30
C ASP A 355 -8.65 2.56 -0.09
N THR A 356 -8.99 1.86 -1.18
CA THR A 356 -9.57 0.51 -1.07
C THR A 356 -8.50 -0.53 -0.72
N HIS A 357 -8.93 -1.63 -0.10
CA HIS A 357 -8.09 -2.79 0.15
C HIS A 357 -8.83 -4.10 -0.19
N PRO A 358 -8.44 -4.82 -1.26
CA PRO A 358 -7.31 -4.52 -2.16
C PRO A 358 -7.54 -3.23 -2.99
N CYS A 359 -6.43 -2.66 -3.49
CA CYS A 359 -6.42 -1.40 -4.26
C CYS A 359 -7.05 -1.60 -5.65
N ILE A 360 -7.21 -0.50 -6.41
CA ILE A 360 -7.63 -0.58 -7.81
C ILE A 360 -6.50 -1.22 -8.64
N SER A 361 -6.82 -2.32 -9.32
CA SER A 361 -5.85 -3.07 -10.12
C SER A 361 -5.26 -2.21 -11.24
N MET A 362 -4.08 -2.59 -11.72
CA MET A 362 -3.45 -1.91 -12.87
C MET A 362 -4.35 -1.95 -14.12
N GLU A 363 -5.01 -3.08 -14.36
CA GLU A 363 -5.91 -3.25 -15.49
C GLU A 363 -7.10 -2.28 -15.42
N ALA A 364 -7.75 -2.18 -14.26
CA ALA A 364 -8.83 -1.21 -14.04
C ALA A 364 -8.33 0.24 -14.18
N ARG A 365 -7.12 0.54 -13.71
CA ARG A 365 -6.49 1.87 -13.90
C ARG A 365 -6.24 2.20 -15.36
N GLN A 366 -5.78 1.24 -16.16
CA GLN A 366 -5.57 1.44 -17.60
C GLN A 366 -6.88 1.68 -18.33
N GLU A 367 -7.95 0.95 -17.99
CA GLU A 367 -9.29 1.20 -18.52
C GLU A 367 -9.76 2.64 -18.22
N LEU A 368 -9.58 3.09 -16.97
CA LEU A 368 -9.95 4.44 -16.54
C LEU A 368 -9.09 5.52 -17.22
N GLN A 369 -7.79 5.28 -17.37
CA GLN A 369 -6.88 6.21 -18.03
C GLN A 369 -7.26 6.43 -19.51
N VAL A 370 -7.70 5.40 -20.22
CA VAL A 370 -8.22 5.51 -21.61
C VAL A 370 -9.45 6.41 -21.68
N MET A 371 -10.25 6.46 -20.60
CA MET A 371 -11.41 7.34 -20.47
C MET A 371 -11.05 8.76 -19.99
N GLY A 372 -9.76 9.04 -19.77
CA GLY A 372 -9.28 10.30 -19.22
C GLY A 372 -9.57 10.47 -17.73
N VAL A 373 -9.71 9.37 -16.99
CA VAL A 373 -9.89 9.38 -15.53
C VAL A 373 -8.58 9.01 -14.85
N ASP A 374 -8.06 9.93 -14.04
CA ASP A 374 -6.85 9.73 -13.26
C ASP A 374 -7.16 8.94 -11.98
N VAL A 375 -6.30 7.99 -11.64
CA VAL A 375 -6.38 7.23 -10.39
C VAL A 375 -5.07 7.42 -9.63
N GLU A 376 -5.16 7.86 -8.37
CA GLU A 376 -4.02 8.06 -7.49
C GLU A 376 -4.26 7.37 -6.15
N LYS A 377 -3.20 6.83 -5.53
CA LYS A 377 -3.33 6.15 -4.23
C LYS A 377 -3.25 7.16 -3.10
N ILE A 378 -4.16 7.04 -2.14
CA ILE A 378 -4.07 7.76 -0.88
C ILE A 378 -3.03 7.06 -0.01
N VAL A 379 -2.04 7.84 0.46
CA VAL A 379 -1.12 7.42 1.52
C VAL A 379 -0.96 8.54 2.53
N LEU A 380 -0.52 8.21 3.73
CA LEU A 380 -0.04 9.20 4.67
C LEU A 380 1.50 9.20 4.71
N PHE A 381 2.06 10.40 4.79
CA PHE A 381 3.49 10.66 4.82
C PHE A 381 3.89 11.35 6.14
N HIS A 382 5.09 11.01 6.61
CA HIS A 382 5.81 11.72 7.66
C HIS A 382 7.32 11.52 7.45
N GLU A 383 8.11 12.59 7.56
CA GLU A 383 9.54 12.57 7.22
C GLU A 383 10.34 11.65 8.16
N GLU A 384 10.06 11.69 9.46
CA GLU A 384 10.75 10.89 10.48
C GLU A 384 10.20 9.47 10.64
N PHE A 385 9.21 9.06 9.84
CA PHE A 385 8.65 7.72 9.94
C PHE A 385 9.56 6.67 9.32
N SER A 386 9.82 5.59 10.05
CA SER A 386 10.52 4.43 9.52
C SER A 386 10.01 3.13 10.12
N MET A 387 9.97 2.08 9.29
CA MET A 387 9.64 0.73 9.70
C MET A 387 10.68 -0.24 9.18
N TRP A 388 11.26 -1.06 10.06
CA TRP A 388 12.28 -2.03 9.68
C TRP A 388 12.17 -3.35 10.46
N PRO A 389 12.12 -4.51 9.78
CA PRO A 389 11.87 -4.67 8.33
C PRO A 389 10.52 -4.08 7.92
N ARG A 390 10.34 -3.72 6.64
CA ARG A 390 9.03 -3.25 6.15
C ARG A 390 8.00 -4.37 6.07
N MET A 391 6.72 -4.03 6.06
CA MET A 391 5.66 -4.96 5.66
C MET A 391 5.81 -5.39 4.18
N PRO A 392 5.49 -6.64 3.82
CA PRO A 392 5.47 -7.07 2.43
C PRO A 392 4.48 -6.21 1.62
N GLY A 393 4.86 -5.79 0.41
CA GLY A 393 3.99 -4.98 -0.45
C GLY A 393 3.87 -3.50 -0.10
N TRP A 394 4.37 -3.04 1.07
CA TRP A 394 4.29 -1.63 1.47
C TRP A 394 5.54 -0.82 1.13
N ASN A 395 5.35 0.43 0.72
CA ASN A 395 6.44 1.39 0.56
C ASN A 395 6.98 1.81 1.95
N ASN A 396 8.30 2.01 2.08
CA ASN A 396 8.97 2.43 3.32
C ASN A 396 8.43 3.75 3.90
N ARG A 397 7.78 4.57 3.07
CA ARG A 397 7.23 5.88 3.45
C ARG A 397 5.71 5.90 3.59
N ALA A 398 5.02 4.84 3.19
CA ALA A 398 3.56 4.79 3.29
C ALA A 398 3.17 4.35 4.70
N ILE A 399 2.42 5.20 5.39
CA ILE A 399 1.95 4.94 6.75
C ILE A 399 0.47 4.56 6.66
N PRO A 400 0.07 3.37 7.16
CA PRO A 400 -1.34 3.01 7.25
C PRO A 400 -2.10 4.00 8.16
N GLY A 401 -3.29 4.45 7.75
CA GLY A 401 -4.10 5.38 8.54
C GLY A 401 -4.35 4.90 9.98
N CYS A 402 -4.53 3.59 10.19
CA CYS A 402 -4.71 3.03 11.52
C CYS A 402 -3.50 3.16 12.45
N LEU A 403 -2.28 3.21 11.93
CA LEU A 403 -1.07 3.42 12.72
C LEU A 403 -0.94 4.88 13.17
N VAL A 404 -1.49 5.79 12.37
CA VAL A 404 -1.38 7.25 12.59
C VAL A 404 -2.24 7.66 13.76
N GLU A 405 -3.42 7.05 13.91
CA GLU A 405 -4.26 7.27 15.08
C GLU A 405 -3.51 6.95 16.37
N ALA A 406 -2.88 5.78 16.47
CA ALA A 406 -2.07 5.45 17.63
C ALA A 406 -0.95 6.48 17.86
N LEU A 407 -0.28 6.95 16.81
CA LEU A 407 0.81 7.93 16.93
C LEU A 407 0.32 9.31 17.37
N VAL A 408 -0.85 9.75 16.89
CA VAL A 408 -1.47 11.03 17.31
C VAL A 408 -1.96 10.94 18.75
N LEU A 409 -2.59 9.82 19.13
CA LEU A 409 -3.10 9.62 20.49
C LEU A 409 -1.99 9.58 21.55
N LEU A 410 -0.79 9.09 21.19
CA LEU A 410 0.37 9.16 22.08
C LEU A 410 0.87 10.59 22.33
N GLU A 411 0.49 11.56 21.49
CA GLU A 411 0.83 12.97 21.65
C GLU A 411 -0.31 13.78 22.30
N GLN A 412 -1.53 13.22 22.32
CA GLN A 412 -2.70 13.78 22.97
C GLN A 412 -2.88 13.17 24.37
N GLU A 413 -2.01 13.52 25.32
CA GLU A 413 -2.10 12.98 26.68
C GLU A 413 -3.40 13.38 27.42
N ASP A 414 -4.05 14.49 27.04
CA ASP A 414 -5.21 15.08 27.74
C ASP A 414 -6.41 15.49 26.83
N ALA A 415 -6.39 15.19 25.53
CA ALA A 415 -7.45 15.62 24.61
C ALA A 415 -8.59 14.57 24.53
N ASP A 416 -9.83 15.02 24.30
CA ASP A 416 -10.94 14.11 24.00
C ASP A 416 -10.62 13.37 22.69
N VAL A 417 -10.32 12.08 22.84
CA VAL A 417 -10.02 11.12 21.78
C VAL A 417 -11.12 11.09 20.71
N LYS A 418 -12.31 11.64 20.96
CA LYS A 418 -13.45 11.66 20.03
C LYS A 418 -13.57 12.92 19.17
N ASP A 419 -12.82 13.99 19.44
CA ASP A 419 -12.90 15.22 18.66
C ASP A 419 -12.00 15.17 17.41
N PHE A 420 -12.63 15.09 16.24
CA PHE A 420 -11.94 15.02 14.95
C PHE A 420 -11.16 16.29 14.63
N ASP A 421 -11.65 17.48 15.01
CA ASP A 421 -10.96 18.74 14.68
C ASP A 421 -9.68 18.87 15.53
N SER A 422 -9.74 18.49 16.82
CA SER A 422 -8.55 18.37 17.68
C SER A 422 -7.57 17.33 17.16
N PHE A 423 -8.05 16.16 16.71
CA PHE A 423 -7.21 15.14 16.07
C PHE A 423 -6.48 15.69 14.84
N CYS A 424 -7.21 16.34 13.93
CA CYS A 424 -6.62 16.94 12.72
C CYS A 424 -5.54 17.96 13.06
N LYS A 425 -5.81 18.83 14.04
CA LYS A 425 -4.85 19.84 14.49
C LYS A 425 -3.58 19.20 15.03
N THR A 426 -3.69 18.19 15.90
CA THR A 426 -2.51 17.50 16.42
C THR A 426 -1.76 16.77 15.32
N ALA A 427 -2.46 16.05 14.44
CA ALA A 427 -1.85 15.33 13.32
C ALA A 427 -1.02 16.26 12.42
N GLN A 428 -1.55 17.44 12.09
CA GLN A 428 -0.83 18.46 11.33
C GLN A 428 0.36 19.04 12.11
N GLN A 429 0.18 19.36 13.40
CA GLN A 429 1.25 19.91 14.25
C GLN A 429 2.44 18.96 14.38
N ILE A 430 2.18 17.66 14.46
CA ILE A 430 3.25 16.66 14.54
C ILE A 430 3.80 16.26 13.17
N GLY A 431 3.30 16.84 12.08
CA GLY A 431 3.91 16.73 10.74
C GLY A 431 3.34 15.64 9.84
N PHE A 432 2.21 15.02 10.20
CA PHE A 432 1.55 14.07 9.32
C PHE A 432 0.81 14.78 8.18
N GLN A 433 0.99 14.28 6.95
CA GLN A 433 0.34 14.86 5.77
C GLN A 433 -0.21 13.74 4.89
N GLY A 434 -1.42 13.94 4.35
CA GLY A 434 -1.90 13.12 3.25
C GLY A 434 -1.03 13.35 2.02
N GLN A 435 -0.84 12.31 1.22
CA GLN A 435 -0.23 12.45 -0.08
C GLN A 435 -0.98 11.59 -1.09
N LEU A 436 -1.32 12.21 -2.22
CA LEU A 436 -1.69 11.46 -3.41
C LEU A 436 -0.42 11.08 -4.14
N ILE A 437 -0.20 9.79 -4.30
CA ILE A 437 0.92 9.27 -5.07
C ILE A 437 0.39 8.60 -6.34
N PRO A 438 1.20 8.58 -7.42
CA PRO A 438 0.95 7.69 -8.52
C PRO A 438 0.68 6.30 -7.95
N PRO A 439 -0.38 5.64 -8.42
CA PRO A 439 -0.85 4.43 -7.78
C PRO A 439 0.29 3.43 -7.82
N LEU A 440 0.58 2.81 -6.68
CA LEU A 440 1.69 1.87 -6.58
C LEU A 440 1.51 0.86 -7.71
N ASP A 441 2.48 0.81 -8.62
CA ASP A 441 2.48 -0.27 -9.60
C ASP A 441 2.42 -1.56 -8.75
N GLU A 442 1.43 -2.43 -8.96
CA GLU A 442 1.05 -3.56 -8.06
C GLU A 442 1.72 -4.91 -8.24
#